data_AF-R7UW36-F1
#
_entry.id   AF-R7UW36-F1
#
_cell.length_a   1.000
_cell.length_b   1.000
_cell.length_c   1.000
_cell.angle_alpha   90.00
_cell.angle_beta   90.00
_cell.angle_gamma   90.00
#
_symmetry.space_group_name_H-M   'P 1'
#
loop_
_entity.id
_entity.type
_entity.pdbx_description
1 polymer ?
#
loop_
_entity_poly.entity_id
_entity_poly.type
_entity_poly.pdbx_seq_one_letter_code
_entity_poly.pdbx_strand_id
1 'polypeptide(L)' 'MLHATTPAGATDILVSYTFRIAFGSYGQDYGLASAIATVIFLMVGFIAWVNLKATRRLQ' A
#
# COMPACT_ATOMS: atom_id res chain seq x y z
N MET A 1 -10.42 -13.74 15.15
CA MET A 1 -10.53 -13.12 13.82
C MET A 1 -10.97 -11.68 14.05
N LEU A 2 -10.14 -10.69 13.72
CA LEU A 2 -10.58 -9.29 13.69
C LEU A 2 -11.69 -9.22 12.63
N HIS A 3 -12.88 -8.75 13.00
CA HIS A 3 -14.03 -8.61 12.09
C HIS A 3 -13.75 -7.47 11.09
N ALA A 4 -12.86 -7.70 10.13
CA ALA A 4 -12.72 -6.86 8.95
C ALA A 4 -13.76 -7.32 7.92
N THR A 5 -14.53 -6.37 7.38
CA THR A 5 -15.51 -6.62 6.31
C THR A 5 -14.85 -7.16 5.04
N THR A 6 -13.54 -6.98 4.91
CA THR A 6 -12.66 -7.51 3.88
C THR A 6 -11.58 -8.38 4.53
N PRO A 7 -11.31 -9.61 4.05
CA PRO A 7 -10.34 -10.51 4.69
C PRO A 7 -8.96 -9.85 4.79
N ALA A 8 -8.47 -9.61 6.01
CA ALA A 8 -7.13 -9.11 6.30
C ALA A 8 -6.38 -10.15 7.14
N GLY A 9 -5.18 -10.51 6.71
CA GLY A 9 -4.30 -11.44 7.41
C GLY A 9 -3.40 -10.71 8.40
N ALA A 10 -2.99 -11.39 9.47
CA ALA A 10 -2.11 -10.81 10.50
C ALA A 10 -0.70 -10.48 9.97
N THR A 11 -0.28 -11.13 8.88
CA THR A 11 1.02 -10.94 8.22
C THR A 11 0.91 -10.12 6.93
N ASP A 12 -0.26 -9.58 6.62
CA ASP A 12 -0.41 -8.77 5.41
C ASP A 12 0.24 -7.40 5.60
N ILE A 13 1.08 -7.04 4.64
CA ILE A 13 1.51 -5.67 4.47
C ILE A 13 0.51 -4.93 3.57
N LEU A 14 0.53 -3.60 3.62
CA LEU A 14 -0.44 -2.76 2.90
C LEU A 14 -0.61 -3.19 1.44
N VAL A 15 0.48 -3.47 0.73
CA VAL A 15 0.43 -3.88 -0.69
C VAL A 15 -0.14 -5.28 -0.89
N SER A 16 0.14 -6.26 -0.02
CA SER A 16 -0.38 -7.63 -0.17
C SER A 16 -1.89 -7.67 0.07
N TYR A 17 -2.35 -6.89 1.05
CA TYR A 17 -3.77 -6.69 1.32
C TYR A 17 -4.49 -6.02 0.14
N THR A 18 -3.95 -4.93 -0.40
CA THR A 18 -4.60 -4.19 -1.49
C THR A 18 -4.55 -4.94 -2.82
N PHE A 19 -3.49 -5.73 -3.06
CA PHE A 19 -3.41 -6.61 -4.22
C PHE A 19 -4.52 -7.68 -4.18
N ARG A 20 -4.76 -8.28 -3.02
CA ARG A 20 -5.86 -9.24 -2.86
C ARG A 20 -7.22 -8.62 -3.09
N ILE A 21 -7.42 -7.35 -2.75
CA ILE A 21 -8.67 -6.63 -3.06
C ILE A 21 -8.84 -6.44 -4.57
N ALA A 22 -7.78 -6.05 -5.28
CA ALA A 22 -7.85 -5.76 -6.71
C ALA A 22 -7.83 -6.99 -7.63
N PHE A 23 -7.31 -8.12 -7.16
CA PHE A 23 -7.07 -9.32 -8.00
C PHE A 23 -7.52 -10.64 -7.36
N GLY A 24 -8.09 -10.63 -6.15
CA GLY A 24 -8.44 -11.85 -5.41
C GLY A 24 -9.80 -12.46 -5.74
N SER A 25 -10.61 -11.81 -6.57
CA SER A 25 -11.89 -12.33 -7.09
C SER A 25 -11.75 -12.69 -8.58
N TYR A 26 -12.69 -13.45 -9.15
CA TYR A 26 -12.72 -13.79 -10.58
C TYR A 26 -12.93 -12.53 -11.44
N GLY A 27 -11.83 -11.83 -11.73
CA GLY A 27 -11.79 -10.54 -12.44
C GLY A 27 -10.64 -9.68 -11.92
N GLN A 28 -9.83 -9.12 -12.83
CA GLN A 28 -8.69 -8.28 -12.47
C GLN A 28 -9.07 -6.79 -12.57
N ASP A 29 -9.17 -6.08 -11.44
CA ASP A 29 -9.55 -4.67 -11.40
C ASP A 29 -8.33 -3.76 -11.49
N TYR A 30 -7.80 -3.58 -12.71
CA TYR A 30 -6.61 -2.74 -12.94
C TYR A 30 -6.81 -1.26 -12.57
N GLY A 31 -8.03 -0.74 -12.71
CA GLY A 31 -8.36 0.62 -12.29
C GLY A 31 -8.27 0.81 -10.78
N LEU A 32 -8.80 -0.15 -10.01
CA LEU A 32 -8.70 -0.16 -8.56
C LEU A 32 -7.24 -0.35 -8.12
N ALA A 33 -6.52 -1.29 -8.75
CA ALA A 33 -5.12 -1.55 -8.46
C ALA A 33 -4.25 -0.31 -8.66
N SER A 34 -4.39 0.38 -9.79
CA SER A 34 -3.62 1.59 -10.10
C SER A 34 -3.95 2.74 -9.16
N ALA A 35 -5.21 2.96 -8.83
CA ALA A 35 -5.62 3.99 -7.87
C ALA A 35 -4.97 3.77 -6.50
N ILE A 36 -5.01 2.55 -5.98
CA ILE A 36 -4.38 2.21 -4.69
C ILE A 36 -2.85 2.32 -4.78
N ALA A 37 -2.25 1.87 -5.88
CA ALA A 37 -0.81 1.97 -6.10
C ALA A 37 -0.33 3.44 -6.08
N THR A 38 -1.07 4.36 -6.70
CA THR A 38 -0.76 5.80 -6.67
C THR A 38 -0.78 6.36 -5.25
N VAL A 39 -1.77 5.98 -4.44
CA VAL A 39 -1.86 6.43 -3.03
C VAL A 39 -0.67 5.92 -2.21
N ILE A 40 -0.32 4.64 -2.35
CA ILE A 40 0.83 4.04 -1.66
C ILE A 40 2.14 4.71 -2.11
N PHE A 41 2.29 4.96 -3.41
CA PHE A 41 3.47 5.62 -3.97
C PHE A 41 3.68 7.01 -3.37
N LEU A 42 2.63 7.83 -3.28
CA LEU A 42 2.72 9.16 -2.67
C LEU A 42 3.08 9.10 -1.19
N MET A 43 2.49 8.15 -0.45
CA MET A 43 2.79 7.98 0.98
C MET A 43 4.25 7.58 1.21
N VAL A 44 4.71 6.52 0.54
CA VAL A 44 6.10 6.04 0.69
C VAL A 44 7.10 7.06 0.14
N GLY A 45 6.79 7.68 -1.00
CA GLY A 45 7.61 8.74 -1.59
C GLY A 45 7.76 9.96 -0.68
N PHE A 46 6.69 10.36 0.00
CA PHE A 46 6.73 11.43 0.99
C PHE A 46 7.61 11.06 2.19
N ILE A 47 7.43 9.86 2.75
CA ILE A 47 8.25 9.37 3.87
C ILE A 47 9.73 9.31 3.45
N ALA A 48 10.02 8.77 2.25
CA ALA A 48 11.37 8.71 1.72
C ALA A 48 11.98 10.11 1.54
N TRP A 49 11.22 11.06 0.99
CA TRP A 49 11.68 12.44 0.80
C TRP A 49 12.05 13.12 2.13
N VAL A 50 11.22 12.96 3.16
CA VAL A 50 11.50 13.47 4.51
C VAL A 50 12.78 12.83 5.07
N ASN A 51 12.92 11.51 4.97
CA ASN A 51 14.11 10.79 5.43
C ASN A 51 15.38 11.26 4.71
N LEU A 52 15.34 11.39 3.38
CA LEU A 52 16.47 11.87 2.59
C LEU A 52 16.89 13.29 2.99
N LYS A 53 15.93 14.18 3.26
CA LYS A 53 16.21 15.54 3.72
C LYS A 53 16.80 15.57 5.14
N ALA A 54 16.33 14.68 6.02
CA ALA A 54 16.88 14.54 7.37
C ALA A 54 18.33 14.03 7.33
N THR A 55 18.61 12.97 6.55
CA THR A 55 19.98 12.43 6.40
C THR A 55 20.94 13.48 5.85
N ARG A 56 20.53 14.27 4.85
CA ARG A 56 21.35 15.38 4.30
C ARG A 56 21.64 16.51 5.28
N ARG A 57 20.87 16.64 6.36
CA ARG A 57 21.13 17.64 7.43
C ARG A 57 22.09 17.12 8.49
N LEU A 58 22.25 15.79 8.58
CA LEU A 58 23.14 15.13 9.53
C LEU A 58 24.54 14.89 8.96
N GLN A 59 24.68 14.90 7.63
CA GLN A 59 25.97 14.93 6.91
C GLN A 59 26.47 16.35 6.76
#